data_AF-E7A3H4-F1
#
_entry.id   AF-E7A3H4-F1
#
_cell.length_a   1.000
_cell.length_b   1.000
_cell.length_c   1.000
_cell.angle_alpha   90.00
_cell.angle_beta   90.00
_cell.angle_gamma   90.00
#
_symmetry.space_group_name_H-M   'P 1'
#
loop_
_entity.id
_entity.type
_entity.pdbx_description
1 polymer ?
#
loop_
_entity_poly.entity_id
_entity_poly.type
_entity_poly.pdbx_seq_one_letter_code
_entity_poly.pdbx_strand_id
1 'polypeptide(L)'
;MEALVKAAVQTVLYDAQGPPNDPSIDPRDALQRDVSLFLRSMQQFPQQPLPFPVAAYRDFFVLVARWRHEFAIDARHTIDSTRRWIELSSASERTALDQDLVDHPDASSGPVELTSRLLVLLMVLHTDNETCVEEVDSVAHLLVESLERAAESAADGSMQLLGILALLGILLDAFAELNWLDATCEDGSDLFTRAARLLVNLVWRDHELVKMAVGILNRIVARDAAFTVSFAAETASAILTGLLREANNPFAAVHVEDAGPLVSVAAIFRDCLGTMLETRYEDAIVFIEHALLEPLSCLLRRLIECAFEAPGDEHVAELDRVATMLFDVCDKALQGQPI
;
A
#
# COMPACT_ATOMS: atom_id res chain seq x y z
N MET A 1 -27.49 -13.38 -9.06
CA MET A 1 -26.35 -12.44 -8.87
C MET A 1 -26.10 -11.67 -10.16
N GLU A 2 -25.84 -12.36 -11.26
CA GLU A 2 -25.79 -11.79 -12.63
C GLU A 2 -27.07 -11.00 -13.01
N ALA A 3 -28.25 -11.47 -12.58
CA ALA A 3 -29.53 -10.80 -12.80
C ALA A 3 -29.69 -9.45 -12.05
N LEU A 4 -29.04 -9.29 -10.88
CA LEU A 4 -29.08 -8.03 -10.12
C LEU A 4 -28.12 -6.99 -10.71
N VAL A 5 -26.97 -7.45 -11.21
CA VAL A 5 -26.02 -6.62 -11.96
C VAL A 5 -26.64 -6.19 -13.28
N LYS A 6 -27.24 -7.12 -14.03
CA LYS A 6 -28.02 -6.80 -15.24
C LYS A 6 -29.14 -5.83 -14.93
N ALA A 7 -29.90 -6.01 -13.84
CA ALA A 7 -30.97 -5.09 -13.50
C ALA A 7 -30.46 -3.69 -13.15
N ALA A 8 -29.40 -3.56 -12.35
CA ALA A 8 -28.82 -2.26 -11.98
C ALA A 8 -28.20 -1.55 -13.20
N VAL A 9 -27.45 -2.27 -14.01
CA VAL A 9 -26.84 -1.78 -15.26
C VAL A 9 -27.89 -1.45 -16.31
N GLN A 10 -28.91 -2.29 -16.50
CA GLN A 10 -30.03 -2.02 -17.40
C GLN A 10 -30.83 -0.82 -16.93
N THR A 11 -31.08 -0.64 -15.64
CA THR A 11 -31.85 0.51 -15.14
C THR A 11 -31.11 1.84 -15.37
N VAL A 12 -29.76 1.83 -15.29
CA VAL A 12 -28.94 3.03 -15.54
C VAL A 12 -28.69 3.29 -17.04
N LEU A 13 -28.58 2.25 -17.85
CA LEU A 13 -28.30 2.37 -19.29
C LEU A 13 -29.56 2.46 -20.18
N TYR A 14 -30.73 1.93 -19.75
CA TYR A 14 -31.97 1.99 -20.54
C TYR A 14 -32.46 3.42 -20.77
N ASP A 15 -32.31 4.29 -19.77
CA ASP A 15 -32.74 5.68 -19.86
C ASP A 15 -31.84 6.53 -20.78
N ALA A 16 -30.62 6.05 -21.09
CA ALA A 16 -29.66 6.79 -21.89
C ALA A 16 -29.59 6.36 -23.37
N GLN A 17 -29.80 5.08 -23.71
CA GLN A 17 -29.46 4.57 -25.07
C GLN A 17 -30.43 3.55 -25.71
N GLY A 18 -31.56 3.19 -25.09
CA GLY A 18 -32.51 2.22 -25.67
C GLY A 18 -32.03 0.75 -25.64
N PRO A 19 -32.86 -0.21 -26.10
CA PRO A 19 -32.67 -1.63 -25.79
C PRO A 19 -31.42 -2.22 -26.47
N PRO A 20 -30.66 -3.09 -25.79
CA PRO A 20 -29.51 -3.75 -26.38
C PRO A 20 -30.00 -4.95 -27.16
N ASN A 21 -29.59 -5.10 -28.42
CA ASN A 21 -29.64 -6.41 -29.08
C ASN A 21 -28.61 -6.46 -30.20
N ASP A 22 -27.42 -6.95 -29.88
CA ASP A 22 -26.68 -7.77 -30.83
C ASP A 22 -26.23 -9.06 -30.10
N PRO A 23 -26.82 -10.22 -30.40
CA PRO A 23 -26.56 -11.48 -29.69
C PRO A 23 -25.17 -12.08 -29.98
N SER A 24 -24.29 -11.37 -30.69
CA SER A 24 -22.95 -11.82 -31.07
C SER A 24 -21.83 -11.40 -30.11
N ILE A 25 -22.13 -10.65 -29.05
CA ILE A 25 -21.11 -10.14 -28.10
C ILE A 25 -21.00 -11.08 -26.91
N ASP A 26 -19.78 -11.49 -26.57
CA ASP A 26 -19.50 -12.30 -25.39
C ASP A 26 -20.03 -11.59 -24.13
N PRO A 27 -20.82 -12.27 -23.26
CA PRO A 27 -21.40 -11.67 -22.07
C PRO A 27 -20.38 -11.04 -21.12
N ARG A 28 -19.10 -11.46 -21.12
CA ARG A 28 -18.03 -10.77 -20.37
C ARG A 28 -17.66 -9.41 -20.96
N ASP A 29 -17.55 -9.34 -22.28
CA ASP A 29 -17.19 -8.11 -23.00
C ASP A 29 -18.32 -7.07 -22.92
N ALA A 30 -19.58 -7.54 -22.94
CA ALA A 30 -20.75 -6.71 -22.70
C ALA A 30 -20.73 -6.07 -21.30
N LEU A 31 -20.42 -6.86 -20.26
CA LEU A 31 -20.36 -6.36 -18.89
C LEU A 31 -19.20 -5.41 -18.64
N GLN A 32 -18.01 -5.69 -19.20
CA GLN A 32 -16.87 -4.79 -19.11
C GLN A 32 -17.13 -3.45 -19.81
N ARG A 33 -17.78 -3.48 -20.97
CA ARG A 33 -18.24 -2.28 -21.69
C ARG A 33 -19.24 -1.49 -20.86
N ASP A 34 -20.22 -2.15 -20.26
CA ASP A 34 -21.27 -1.51 -19.48
C ASP A 34 -20.73 -0.87 -18.19
N VAL A 35 -19.80 -1.53 -17.49
CA VAL A 35 -19.11 -0.98 -16.31
C VAL A 35 -18.24 0.22 -16.70
N SER A 36 -17.54 0.15 -17.83
CA SER A 36 -16.70 1.25 -18.33
C SER A 36 -17.55 2.48 -18.72
N LEU A 37 -18.71 2.25 -19.33
CA LEU A 37 -19.69 3.30 -19.65
C LEU A 37 -20.30 3.92 -18.39
N PHE A 38 -20.61 3.12 -17.37
CA PHE A 38 -21.07 3.59 -16.07
C PHE A 38 -20.02 4.47 -15.37
N LEU A 39 -18.77 4.02 -15.29
CA LEU A 39 -17.68 4.79 -14.69
C LEU A 39 -17.39 6.09 -15.47
N ARG A 40 -17.50 6.09 -16.80
CA ARG A 40 -17.43 7.31 -17.62
C ARG A 40 -18.61 8.25 -17.38
N SER A 41 -19.82 7.72 -17.17
CA SER A 41 -20.98 8.55 -16.83
C SER A 41 -20.83 9.24 -15.46
N MET A 42 -20.06 8.62 -14.55
CA MET A 42 -19.69 9.16 -13.24
C MET A 42 -18.58 10.21 -13.30
N GLN A 43 -17.75 10.25 -14.36
CA GLN A 43 -16.72 11.29 -14.54
C GLN A 43 -17.33 12.67 -14.83
N GLN A 44 -18.59 12.73 -15.25
CA GLN A 44 -19.39 13.94 -15.30
C GLN A 44 -20.33 14.00 -14.09
N PHE A 45 -19.75 14.08 -12.88
CA PHE A 45 -20.53 14.28 -11.65
C PHE A 45 -21.43 15.53 -11.80
N PRO A 46 -22.78 15.40 -11.78
CA PRO A 46 -23.63 16.57 -11.96
C PRO A 46 -23.79 17.31 -10.63
N GLN A 47 -23.90 18.63 -10.72
CA GLN A 47 -24.30 19.56 -9.66
C GLN A 47 -25.78 19.38 -9.22
N GLN A 48 -26.31 18.16 -9.18
CA GLN A 48 -27.69 17.85 -8.82
C GLN A 48 -27.78 16.63 -7.89
N PRO A 49 -28.81 16.53 -7.04
CA PRO A 49 -28.98 15.39 -6.14
C PRO A 49 -29.06 14.09 -6.93
N LEU A 50 -28.31 13.09 -6.46
CA LEU A 50 -28.14 11.81 -7.14
C LEU A 50 -29.50 11.14 -7.38
N PRO A 51 -29.74 10.54 -8.56
CA PRO A 51 -31.00 9.87 -8.90
C PRO A 51 -31.23 8.56 -8.11
N PHE A 52 -30.29 8.18 -7.25
CA PHE A 52 -30.34 6.95 -6.45
C PHE A 52 -30.00 7.21 -4.99
N PRO A 53 -30.52 6.40 -4.04
CA PRO A 53 -30.06 6.40 -2.66
C PRO A 53 -28.58 6.06 -2.57
N VAL A 54 -27.83 6.75 -1.69
CA VAL A 54 -26.39 6.52 -1.45
C VAL A 54 -26.06 5.05 -1.16
N ALA A 55 -26.99 4.33 -0.53
CA ALA A 55 -26.87 2.89 -0.27
C ALA A 55 -26.67 2.06 -1.57
N ALA A 56 -27.33 2.44 -2.67
CA ALA A 56 -27.21 1.75 -3.96
C ALA A 56 -25.82 1.94 -4.58
N TYR A 57 -25.19 3.10 -4.39
CA TYR A 57 -23.80 3.35 -4.80
C TYR A 57 -22.82 2.49 -4.03
N ARG A 58 -22.94 2.46 -2.70
CA ARG A 58 -22.10 1.64 -1.83
C ARG A 58 -22.20 0.16 -2.21
N ASP A 59 -23.41 -0.33 -2.40
CA ASP A 59 -23.65 -1.74 -2.73
C ASP A 59 -23.14 -2.08 -4.13
N PHE A 60 -23.16 -1.14 -5.09
CA PHE A 60 -22.53 -1.28 -6.41
C PHE A 60 -21.00 -1.40 -6.33
N PHE A 61 -20.32 -0.55 -5.56
CA PHE A 61 -18.86 -0.62 -5.40
C PHE A 61 -18.40 -1.91 -4.71
N VAL A 62 -19.12 -2.34 -3.66
CA VAL A 62 -18.90 -3.64 -3.01
C VAL A 62 -19.02 -4.79 -4.01
N LEU A 63 -19.92 -4.67 -4.98
CA LEU A 63 -20.19 -5.70 -5.96
C LEU A 63 -19.19 -5.67 -7.13
N VAL A 64 -18.71 -4.49 -7.55
CA VAL A 64 -17.58 -4.33 -8.48
C VAL A 64 -16.29 -4.91 -7.87
N ALA A 65 -16.03 -4.65 -6.58
CA ALA A 65 -14.90 -5.24 -5.86
C ALA A 65 -14.98 -6.77 -5.85
N ARG A 66 -16.16 -7.34 -5.56
CA ARG A 66 -16.41 -8.78 -5.62
C ARG A 66 -16.32 -9.37 -7.04
N TRP A 67 -16.68 -8.60 -8.07
CA TRP A 67 -16.66 -9.04 -9.47
C TRP A 67 -15.25 -9.12 -10.05
N ARG A 68 -14.30 -8.30 -9.57
CA ARG A 68 -12.87 -8.33 -9.96
C ARG A 68 -12.12 -9.62 -9.60
N HIS A 69 -12.78 -10.66 -9.07
CA HIS A 69 -12.14 -11.91 -8.63
C HIS A 69 -11.03 -11.69 -7.60
N GLU A 70 -11.23 -10.69 -6.75
CA GLU A 70 -10.33 -10.36 -5.67
C GLU A 70 -10.98 -10.81 -4.34
N PHE A 71 -10.51 -11.94 -3.79
CA PHE A 71 -10.39 -12.04 -2.33
C PHE A 71 -9.24 -11.14 -1.84
N ALA A 72 -8.95 -10.04 -2.53
CA ALA A 72 -7.97 -9.06 -2.11
C ALA A 72 -8.55 -8.27 -0.96
N ILE A 73 -7.76 -8.12 0.09
CA ILE A 73 -8.01 -7.21 1.18
C ILE A 73 -8.07 -5.81 0.56
N ASP A 74 -9.27 -5.24 0.43
CA ASP A 74 -9.44 -3.85 0.01
C ASP A 74 -8.81 -2.97 1.08
N ALA A 75 -7.60 -2.48 0.81
CA ALA A 75 -6.86 -1.63 1.72
C ALA A 75 -7.71 -0.45 2.20
N ARG A 76 -8.58 0.12 1.33
CA ARG A 76 -9.46 1.22 1.73
C ARG A 76 -10.47 0.76 2.76
N HIS A 77 -11.22 -0.30 2.46
CA HIS A 77 -12.20 -0.85 3.39
C HIS A 77 -11.55 -1.26 4.72
N THR A 78 -10.39 -1.91 4.68
CA THR A 78 -9.69 -2.36 5.89
C THR A 78 -9.19 -1.18 6.72
N ILE A 79 -8.51 -0.20 6.12
CA ILE A 79 -8.05 1.01 6.82
C ILE A 79 -9.23 1.78 7.41
N ASP A 80 -10.29 2.01 6.62
CA ASP A 80 -11.45 2.78 7.06
C ASP A 80 -12.23 2.06 8.16
N SER A 81 -12.35 0.73 8.06
CA SER A 81 -13.01 -0.09 9.10
C SER A 81 -12.20 -0.11 10.38
N THR A 82 -10.87 -0.26 10.29
CA THR A 82 -9.97 -0.22 11.44
C THR A 82 -10.00 1.15 12.10
N ARG A 83 -9.87 2.25 11.32
CA ARG A 83 -9.99 3.62 11.83
C ARG A 83 -11.30 3.83 12.57
N ARG A 84 -12.42 3.45 11.94
CA ARG A 84 -13.75 3.57 12.54
C ARG A 84 -13.89 2.73 13.82
N TRP A 85 -13.32 1.53 13.87
CA TRP A 85 -13.35 0.70 15.07
C TRP A 85 -12.59 1.39 16.21
N ILE A 86 -11.39 1.93 15.94
CA ILE A 86 -10.59 2.66 16.93
C ILE A 86 -11.38 3.85 17.50
N GLU A 87 -12.01 4.64 16.64
CA GLU A 87 -12.82 5.80 17.03
C GLU A 87 -14.04 5.43 17.90
N LEU A 88 -14.61 4.25 17.72
CA LEU A 88 -15.80 3.78 18.45
C LEU A 88 -15.49 2.90 19.67
N SER A 89 -14.28 2.35 19.73
CA SER A 89 -13.84 1.44 20.77
C SER A 89 -13.67 2.15 22.13
N SER A 90 -13.89 1.40 23.21
CA SER A 90 -13.55 1.81 24.56
C SER A 90 -12.04 1.71 24.80
N ALA A 91 -11.52 2.47 25.77
CA ALA A 91 -10.12 2.38 26.17
C ALA A 91 -9.71 0.96 26.56
N SER A 92 -10.59 0.21 27.26
CA SER A 92 -10.33 -1.19 27.62
C SER A 92 -10.21 -2.13 26.43
N GLU A 93 -10.99 -1.91 25.37
CA GLU A 93 -10.92 -2.72 24.14
C GLU A 93 -9.62 -2.42 23.38
N ARG A 94 -9.20 -1.16 23.31
CA ARG A 94 -7.92 -0.79 22.70
C ARG A 94 -6.73 -1.36 23.46
N THR A 95 -6.70 -1.23 24.78
CA THR A 95 -5.64 -1.80 25.62
C THR A 95 -5.56 -3.32 25.50
N ALA A 96 -6.70 -4.01 25.38
CA ALA A 96 -6.69 -5.45 25.17
C ALA A 96 -6.03 -5.83 23.83
N LEU A 97 -6.34 -5.11 22.74
CA LEU A 97 -5.73 -5.36 21.44
C LEU A 97 -4.24 -5.00 21.41
N ASP A 98 -3.84 -3.96 22.15
CA ASP A 98 -2.42 -3.61 22.31
C ASP A 98 -1.63 -4.71 23.03
N GLN A 99 -2.23 -5.35 24.04
CA GLN A 99 -1.63 -6.49 24.74
C GLN A 99 -1.52 -7.74 23.86
N ASP A 100 -2.41 -7.87 22.86
CA ASP A 100 -2.35 -8.96 21.87
C ASP A 100 -1.29 -8.69 20.78
N LEU A 101 -0.90 -7.43 20.55
CA LEU A 101 0.05 -7.05 19.48
C LEU A 101 1.49 -6.88 19.97
N VAL A 102 1.69 -6.44 21.21
CA VAL A 102 3.00 -6.18 21.79
C VAL A 102 3.09 -6.87 23.15
N ASP A 103 4.16 -7.62 23.38
CA ASP A 103 4.43 -8.19 24.71
C ASP A 103 4.74 -7.05 25.70
N HIS A 104 3.90 -6.90 26.73
CA HIS A 104 4.02 -5.89 27.79
C HIS A 104 4.01 -4.43 27.29
N PRO A 105 2.91 -3.93 26.70
CA PRO A 105 2.83 -2.53 26.35
C PRO A 105 2.74 -1.70 27.64
N ASP A 106 3.54 -0.63 27.76
CA ASP A 106 3.19 0.42 28.72
C ASP A 106 1.79 0.92 28.34
N ALA A 107 0.90 1.09 29.32
CA ALA A 107 -0.56 1.26 29.11
C ALA A 107 -0.98 2.41 28.17
N SER A 108 -0.06 3.27 27.75
CA SER A 108 -0.25 4.40 26.83
C SER A 108 0.68 4.39 25.61
N SER A 109 1.29 3.24 25.28
CA SER A 109 2.35 3.12 24.26
C SER A 109 2.07 2.06 23.20
N GLY A 110 0.94 1.37 23.30
CA GLY A 110 0.54 0.36 22.32
C GLY A 110 0.14 0.98 20.98
N PRO A 111 0.29 0.25 19.87
CA PRO A 111 0.08 0.79 18.53
C PRO A 111 -1.38 1.25 18.30
N VAL A 112 -2.37 0.62 18.91
CA VAL A 112 -3.80 0.97 18.82
C VAL A 112 -4.09 2.24 19.60
N GLU A 113 -3.62 2.34 20.85
CA GLU A 113 -3.84 3.55 21.67
C GLU A 113 -3.09 4.77 21.08
N LEU A 114 -1.87 4.57 20.57
CA LEU A 114 -1.13 5.62 19.86
C LEU A 114 -1.83 6.07 18.57
N THR A 115 -2.42 5.12 17.82
CA THR A 115 -3.25 5.46 16.64
C THR A 115 -4.47 6.26 17.05
N SER A 116 -5.15 5.87 18.14
CA SER A 116 -6.29 6.63 18.68
C SER A 116 -5.88 8.05 19.07
N ARG A 117 -4.73 8.22 19.73
CA ARG A 117 -4.21 9.53 20.13
C ARG A 117 -3.86 10.38 18.91
N LEU A 118 -3.22 9.80 17.90
CA LEU A 118 -2.91 10.48 16.65
C LEU A 118 -4.20 11.02 16.01
N LEU A 119 -5.24 10.19 15.86
CA LEU A 119 -6.52 10.61 15.26
C LEU A 119 -7.18 11.77 16.03
N VAL A 120 -7.12 11.77 17.36
CA VAL A 120 -7.64 12.86 18.19
C VAL A 120 -6.84 14.14 17.95
N LEU A 121 -5.50 14.07 17.93
CA LEU A 121 -4.66 15.22 17.69
C LEU A 121 -4.85 15.80 16.28
N LEU A 122 -5.05 14.94 15.27
CA LEU A 122 -5.41 15.38 13.92
C LEU A 122 -6.71 16.17 13.92
N MET A 123 -7.74 15.72 14.63
CA MET A 123 -9.00 16.47 14.74
C MET A 123 -8.79 17.85 15.37
N VAL A 124 -7.90 17.97 16.36
CA VAL A 124 -7.55 19.25 17.00
C VAL A 124 -6.78 20.16 16.04
N LEU A 125 -5.81 19.62 15.29
CA LEU A 125 -5.09 20.37 14.26
C LEU A 125 -6.04 20.98 13.24
N HIS A 126 -7.06 20.23 12.79
CA HIS A 126 -8.06 20.74 11.86
C HIS A 126 -8.91 21.90 12.42
N THR A 127 -8.93 22.09 13.74
CA THR A 127 -9.68 23.19 14.38
C THR A 127 -8.84 24.44 14.66
N ASP A 128 -7.59 24.29 15.12
CA ASP A 128 -6.75 25.41 15.60
C ASP A 128 -5.44 25.62 14.79
N ASN A 129 -5.20 24.82 13.75
CA ASN A 129 -4.15 24.93 12.71
C ASN A 129 -2.67 25.03 13.15
N GLU A 130 -2.33 25.15 14.43
CA GLU A 130 -0.93 25.29 14.88
C GLU A 130 -0.60 24.58 16.21
N THR A 131 -1.57 24.35 17.10
CA THR A 131 -1.29 24.12 18.54
C THR A 131 -0.68 22.75 18.89
N CYS A 132 -0.71 21.76 17.98
CA CYS A 132 -0.28 20.39 18.30
C CYS A 132 0.60 19.70 17.26
N VAL A 133 1.27 20.44 16.36
CA VAL A 133 2.15 19.84 15.34
C VAL A 133 3.29 19.02 15.96
N GLU A 134 4.00 19.57 16.95
CA GLU A 134 5.07 18.86 17.66
C GLU A 134 4.57 17.61 18.41
N GLU A 135 3.35 17.66 18.96
CA GLU A 135 2.76 16.52 19.65
C GLU A 135 2.36 15.42 18.67
N VAL A 136 1.84 15.81 17.50
CA VAL A 136 1.52 14.90 16.40
C VAL A 136 2.78 14.21 15.88
N ASP A 137 3.87 14.96 15.70
CA ASP A 137 5.17 14.40 15.32
C ASP A 137 5.71 13.39 16.34
N SER A 138 5.68 13.75 17.63
CA SER A 138 6.08 12.87 18.72
C SER A 138 5.25 11.57 18.76
N VAL A 139 3.93 11.68 18.62
CA VAL A 139 3.04 10.50 18.60
C VAL A 139 3.28 9.64 17.36
N ALA A 140 3.57 10.23 16.21
CA ALA A 140 3.87 9.49 14.99
C ALA A 140 5.16 8.67 15.12
N HIS A 141 6.23 9.24 15.70
CA HIS A 141 7.47 8.52 15.98
C HIS A 141 7.27 7.35 16.95
N LEU A 142 6.52 7.59 18.04
CA LEU A 142 6.17 6.54 19.00
C LEU A 142 5.33 5.44 18.35
N LEU A 143 4.40 5.80 17.46
CA LEU A 143 3.56 4.83 16.76
C LEU A 143 4.39 3.94 15.83
N VAL A 144 5.29 4.51 15.02
CA VAL A 144 6.18 3.71 14.16
C VAL A 144 7.03 2.75 14.99
N GLU A 145 7.63 3.23 16.08
CA GLU A 145 8.42 2.38 16.98
C GLU A 145 7.59 1.23 17.59
N SER A 146 6.35 1.53 17.99
CA SER A 146 5.44 0.53 18.55
C SER A 146 5.00 -0.50 17.50
N LEU A 147 4.77 -0.08 16.25
CA LEU A 147 4.44 -0.96 15.14
C LEU A 147 5.64 -1.84 14.73
N GLU A 148 6.87 -1.31 14.76
CA GLU A 148 8.08 -2.08 14.53
C GLU A 148 8.22 -3.19 15.59
N ARG A 149 8.07 -2.85 16.87
CA ARG A 149 8.07 -3.84 17.96
C ARG A 149 6.97 -4.90 17.80
N ALA A 150 5.76 -4.49 17.42
CA ALA A 150 4.66 -5.43 17.15
C ALA A 150 4.98 -6.37 15.97
N ALA A 151 5.62 -5.86 14.92
CA ALA A 151 6.01 -6.65 13.75
C ALA A 151 7.10 -7.68 14.08
N GLU A 152 8.05 -7.35 14.95
CA GLU A 152 9.09 -8.27 15.41
C GLU A 152 8.54 -9.43 16.25
N SER A 153 7.46 -9.19 17.00
CA SER A 153 6.80 -10.18 17.85
C SER A 153 5.74 -11.02 17.13
N ALA A 154 5.24 -10.56 15.98
CA ALA A 154 4.15 -11.22 15.26
C ALA A 154 4.64 -12.52 14.59
N ALA A 155 3.80 -13.56 14.64
CA ALA A 155 4.08 -14.80 13.92
C ALA A 155 3.84 -14.63 12.40
N ASP A 156 4.67 -15.26 11.58
CA ASP A 156 4.53 -15.27 10.12
C ASP A 156 3.13 -15.77 9.71
N GLY A 157 2.51 -15.09 8.75
CA GLY A 157 1.17 -15.40 8.26
C GLY A 157 0.02 -15.18 9.27
N SER A 158 0.30 -14.56 10.43
CA SER A 158 -0.72 -14.26 11.43
C SER A 158 -1.62 -13.08 11.03
N MET A 159 -2.83 -13.05 11.59
CA MET A 159 -3.74 -11.91 11.46
C MET A 159 -3.22 -10.64 12.16
N GLN A 160 -2.20 -10.76 13.03
CA GLN A 160 -1.58 -9.60 13.68
C GLN A 160 -0.85 -8.72 12.65
N LEU A 161 -0.15 -9.33 11.68
CA LEU A 161 0.52 -8.61 10.59
C LEU A 161 -0.45 -7.76 9.78
N LEU A 162 -1.65 -8.29 9.52
CA LEU A 162 -2.72 -7.53 8.85
C LEU A 162 -3.18 -6.33 9.69
N GLY A 163 -3.32 -6.51 11.01
CA GLY A 163 -3.64 -5.43 11.94
C GLY A 163 -2.58 -4.34 11.96
N ILE A 164 -1.30 -4.73 12.06
CA ILE A 164 -0.16 -3.81 12.06
C ILE A 164 -0.10 -3.03 10.73
N LEU A 165 -0.29 -3.70 9.59
CA LEU A 165 -0.31 -3.06 8.28
C LEU A 165 -1.51 -2.10 8.14
N ALA A 166 -2.67 -2.42 8.72
CA ALA A 166 -3.81 -1.50 8.74
C ALA A 166 -3.52 -0.23 9.57
N LEU A 167 -2.87 -0.36 10.73
CA LEU A 167 -2.48 0.77 11.57
C LEU A 167 -1.42 1.65 10.89
N LEU A 168 -0.43 1.03 10.24
CA LEU A 168 0.54 1.74 9.39
C LEU A 168 -0.16 2.48 8.23
N GLY A 169 -1.17 1.85 7.62
CA GLY A 169 -2.01 2.47 6.61
C GLY A 169 -2.71 3.73 7.11
N ILE A 170 -3.25 3.71 8.35
CA ILE A 170 -3.87 4.90 8.98
C ILE A 170 -2.83 6.01 9.21
N LEU A 171 -1.63 5.67 9.67
CA LEU A 171 -0.55 6.64 9.87
C LEU A 171 -0.15 7.34 8.57
N LEU A 172 0.08 6.57 7.50
CA LEU A 172 0.46 7.11 6.20
C LEU A 172 -0.66 7.96 5.58
N ASP A 173 -1.91 7.55 5.81
CA ASP A 173 -3.09 8.34 5.48
C ASP A 173 -3.08 9.70 6.19
N ALA A 174 -2.78 9.71 7.49
CA ALA A 174 -2.68 10.93 8.28
C ALA A 174 -1.57 11.87 7.78
N PHE A 175 -0.41 11.32 7.42
CA PHE A 175 0.67 12.12 6.83
C PHE A 175 0.26 12.77 5.50
N ALA A 176 -0.49 12.04 4.68
CA ALA A 176 -1.04 12.56 3.44
C ALA A 176 -2.10 13.64 3.68
N GLU A 177 -2.94 13.47 4.69
CA GLU A 177 -4.00 14.44 5.06
C GLU A 177 -3.39 15.76 5.56
N LEU A 178 -2.31 15.70 6.34
CA LEU A 178 -1.63 16.88 6.88
C LEU A 178 -0.66 17.55 5.89
N ASN A 179 -0.36 16.88 4.77
CA ASN A 179 0.77 17.23 3.93
C ASN A 179 2.06 17.42 4.76
N TRP A 180 2.40 16.38 5.52
CA TRP A 180 3.35 16.39 6.65
C TRP A 180 4.62 17.24 6.48
N LEU A 181 5.29 17.16 5.32
CA LEU A 181 6.51 17.91 5.03
C LEU A 181 6.32 19.43 5.13
N ASP A 182 5.14 19.92 4.75
CA ASP A 182 4.81 21.34 4.84
C ASP A 182 4.42 21.74 6.28
N ALA A 183 3.96 20.77 7.09
CA ALA A 183 3.48 21.01 8.44
C ALA A 183 4.60 20.99 9.49
N THR A 184 5.59 20.09 9.39
CA THR A 184 6.58 19.88 10.47
C THR A 184 7.90 20.62 10.29
N CYS A 185 8.15 21.28 9.16
CA CYS A 185 9.39 22.06 8.86
C CYS A 185 10.74 21.30 9.01
N GLU A 186 10.76 20.06 9.48
CA GLU A 186 11.92 19.18 9.51
C GLU A 186 11.87 18.21 8.32
N ASP A 187 13.04 17.81 7.85
CA ASP A 187 13.18 16.64 6.98
C ASP A 187 12.68 15.43 7.77
N GLY A 188 11.38 15.12 7.68
CA GLY A 188 10.74 13.92 8.25
C GLY A 188 11.26 12.60 7.65
N SER A 189 12.49 12.61 7.15
CA SER A 189 13.15 11.56 6.42
C SER A 189 13.28 10.30 7.26
N ASP A 190 13.60 10.40 8.56
CA ASP A 190 13.73 9.22 9.42
C ASP A 190 12.40 8.48 9.57
N LEU A 191 11.34 9.23 9.86
CA LEU A 191 10.00 8.67 10.05
C LEU A 191 9.48 8.00 8.78
N PHE A 192 9.65 8.62 7.61
CA PHE A 192 9.26 8.02 6.33
C PHE A 192 10.11 6.81 5.97
N THR A 193 11.42 6.87 6.23
CA THR A 193 12.35 5.74 5.99
C THR A 193 11.94 4.54 6.83
N ARG A 194 11.65 4.76 8.12
CA ARG A 194 11.20 3.71 9.04
C ARG A 194 9.85 3.14 8.64
N ALA A 195 8.87 3.99 8.33
CA ALA A 195 7.55 3.56 7.87
C ALA A 195 7.61 2.77 6.55
N ALA A 196 8.43 3.20 5.59
CA ALA A 196 8.63 2.50 4.32
C ALA A 196 9.32 1.15 4.52
N ARG A 197 10.36 1.10 5.36
CA ARG A 197 11.03 -0.15 5.74
C ARG A 197 10.07 -1.12 6.43
N LEU A 198 9.25 -0.63 7.36
CA LEU A 198 8.25 -1.43 8.04
C LEU A 198 7.21 -1.98 7.06
N LEU A 199 6.70 -1.15 6.13
CA LEU A 199 5.78 -1.58 5.08
C LEU A 199 6.36 -2.74 4.25
N VAL A 200 7.61 -2.59 3.80
CA VAL A 200 8.29 -3.63 3.02
C VAL A 200 8.52 -4.90 3.85
N ASN A 201 8.94 -4.77 5.10
CA ASN A 201 9.15 -5.91 5.99
C ASN A 201 7.86 -6.69 6.24
N LEU A 202 6.74 -6.01 6.48
CA LEU A 202 5.43 -6.65 6.74
C LEU A 202 4.91 -7.45 5.54
N VAL A 203 5.22 -7.03 4.32
CA VAL A 203 4.76 -7.71 3.10
C VAL A 203 5.83 -8.61 2.47
N TRP A 204 7.01 -8.68 3.08
CA TRP A 204 8.13 -9.45 2.55
C TRP A 204 7.75 -10.93 2.50
N ARG A 205 7.71 -11.48 1.28
CA ARG A 205 7.28 -12.87 1.01
C ARG A 205 5.84 -13.21 1.47
N ASP A 206 4.97 -12.21 1.67
CA ASP A 206 3.52 -12.41 1.88
C ASP A 206 2.69 -11.78 0.73
N HIS A 207 2.23 -12.62 -0.19
CA HIS A 207 1.49 -12.18 -1.36
C HIS A 207 0.13 -11.52 -1.03
N GLU A 208 -0.52 -11.93 0.06
CA GLU A 208 -1.83 -11.37 0.42
C GLU A 208 -1.69 -9.97 1.02
N LEU A 209 -0.64 -9.75 1.83
CA LEU A 209 -0.35 -8.43 2.39
C LEU A 209 0.21 -7.45 1.34
N VAL A 210 0.90 -7.92 0.30
CA VAL A 210 1.35 -7.08 -0.83
C VAL A 210 0.19 -6.30 -1.46
N LYS A 211 -0.98 -6.93 -1.63
CA LYS A 211 -2.16 -6.24 -2.20
C LYS A 211 -2.60 -5.07 -1.33
N MET A 212 -2.52 -5.22 -0.01
CA MET A 212 -2.85 -4.16 0.93
C MET A 212 -1.82 -3.02 0.88
N ALA A 213 -0.52 -3.33 0.80
CA ALA A 213 0.53 -2.33 0.63
C ALA A 213 0.38 -1.53 -0.68
N VAL A 214 0.09 -2.20 -1.81
CA VAL A 214 -0.23 -1.53 -3.08
C VAL A 214 -1.45 -0.62 -2.92
N GLY A 215 -2.48 -1.07 -2.20
CA GLY A 215 -3.66 -0.26 -1.92
C GLY A 215 -3.37 0.98 -1.06
N ILE A 216 -2.46 0.87 -0.08
CA ILE A 216 -1.98 1.99 0.74
C ILE A 216 -1.24 3.01 -0.15
N LEU A 217 -0.27 2.54 -0.96
CA LEU A 217 0.50 3.41 -1.85
C LEU A 217 -0.38 4.17 -2.83
N ASN A 218 -1.32 3.49 -3.49
CA ASN A 218 -2.28 4.11 -4.38
C ASN A 218 -3.15 5.18 -3.70
N ARG A 219 -3.46 4.99 -2.41
CA ARG A 219 -4.25 5.95 -1.63
C ARG A 219 -3.46 7.21 -1.29
N ILE A 220 -2.17 7.06 -0.98
CA ILE A 220 -1.26 8.19 -0.74
C ILE A 220 -1.06 8.98 -2.04
N VAL A 221 -0.77 8.30 -3.15
CA VAL A 221 -0.61 8.92 -4.49
C VAL A 221 -1.87 9.69 -4.89
N ALA A 222 -3.06 9.11 -4.69
CA ALA A 222 -4.32 9.77 -5.03
C ALA A 222 -4.61 11.04 -4.20
N ARG A 223 -3.90 11.28 -3.10
CA ARG A 223 -4.00 12.50 -2.28
C ARG A 223 -3.02 13.59 -2.69
N ASP A 224 -2.09 13.30 -3.61
CA ASP A 224 -1.11 14.26 -4.13
C ASP A 224 -0.29 14.95 -3.02
N ALA A 225 0.08 14.18 -2.00
CA ALA A 225 0.80 14.73 -0.85
C ALA A 225 2.29 14.93 -1.17
N ALA A 226 2.91 16.00 -0.65
CA ALA A 226 4.29 16.35 -0.97
C ALA A 226 5.31 15.26 -0.58
N PHE A 227 5.01 14.45 0.45
CA PHE A 227 5.89 13.38 0.91
C PHE A 227 5.84 12.10 0.05
N THR A 228 4.87 11.99 -0.87
CA THR A 228 4.63 10.78 -1.67
C THR A 228 5.88 10.33 -2.44
N VAL A 229 6.62 11.28 -3.03
CA VAL A 229 7.85 10.98 -3.79
C VAL A 229 8.94 10.42 -2.88
N SER A 230 9.18 11.06 -1.73
CA SER A 230 10.15 10.60 -0.75
C SER A 230 9.78 9.22 -0.21
N PHE A 231 8.51 8.99 0.10
CA PHE A 231 8.05 7.68 0.57
C PHE A 231 8.21 6.59 -0.50
N ALA A 232 7.94 6.90 -1.78
CA ALA A 232 8.18 5.98 -2.89
C ALA A 232 9.68 5.64 -3.05
N ALA A 233 10.55 6.63 -2.94
CA ALA A 233 12.00 6.46 -2.98
C ALA A 233 12.49 5.53 -1.85
N GLU A 234 12.06 5.79 -0.61
CA GLU A 234 12.42 4.97 0.55
C GLU A 234 11.85 3.55 0.45
N THR A 235 10.64 3.39 -0.09
CA THR A 235 10.03 2.07 -0.30
C THR A 235 10.82 1.26 -1.33
N ALA A 236 11.23 1.87 -2.45
CA ALA A 236 12.07 1.23 -3.46
C ALA A 236 13.44 0.82 -2.89
N SER A 237 14.08 1.70 -2.12
CA SER A 237 15.34 1.42 -1.41
C SER A 237 15.21 0.30 -0.38
N ALA A 238 14.08 0.25 0.36
CA ALA A 238 13.82 -0.79 1.33
C ALA A 238 13.65 -2.17 0.67
N ILE A 239 12.99 -2.24 -0.49
CA ILE A 239 12.89 -3.49 -1.28
C ILE A 239 14.29 -3.98 -1.69
N LEU A 240 15.13 -3.07 -2.21
CA LEU A 240 16.50 -3.40 -2.59
C LEU A 240 17.35 -3.87 -1.41
N THR A 241 17.19 -3.21 -0.26
CA THR A 241 17.84 -3.62 1.00
C THR A 241 17.38 -5.03 1.42
N GLY A 242 16.10 -5.34 1.27
CA GLY A 242 15.55 -6.68 1.52
C GLY A 242 16.20 -7.75 0.64
N LEU A 243 16.30 -7.49 -0.67
CA LEU A 243 16.97 -8.40 -1.61
C LEU A 243 18.44 -8.61 -1.27
N LEU A 244 19.17 -7.54 -0.95
CA LEU A 244 20.57 -7.61 -0.54
C LEU A 244 20.74 -8.40 0.76
N ARG A 245 19.85 -8.21 1.74
CA ARG A 245 19.88 -8.96 3.00
C ARG A 245 19.69 -10.45 2.75
N GLU A 246 18.72 -10.80 1.92
CA GLU A 246 18.40 -12.19 1.61
C GLU A 246 19.51 -12.87 0.80
N ALA A 247 20.08 -12.18 -0.20
CA ALA A 247 21.20 -12.69 -0.98
C ALA A 247 22.48 -12.89 -0.14
N ASN A 248 22.70 -12.07 0.90
CA ASN A 248 23.87 -12.20 1.77
C ASN A 248 23.68 -13.23 2.90
N ASN A 249 22.44 -13.55 3.25
CA ASN A 249 22.14 -14.51 4.30
C ASN A 249 20.84 -15.27 4.00
N PRO A 250 20.89 -16.27 3.08
CA PRO A 250 19.71 -17.03 2.66
C PRO A 250 19.08 -17.86 3.80
N PHE A 251 19.76 -17.99 4.94
CA PHE A 251 19.29 -18.72 6.12
C PHE A 251 18.94 -17.80 7.31
N ALA A 252 19.03 -16.48 7.17
CA ALA A 252 18.56 -15.54 8.19
C ALA A 252 17.03 -15.41 8.11
N ALA A 253 16.36 -16.28 8.86
CA ALA A 253 15.00 -16.07 9.37
C ALA A 253 13.84 -16.05 8.36
N VAL A 254 14.05 -16.42 7.10
CA VAL A 254 12.93 -16.80 6.22
C VAL A 254 12.87 -18.32 6.19
N HIS A 255 11.80 -18.92 6.70
CA HIS A 255 11.47 -20.31 6.41
C HIS A 255 11.09 -20.42 4.93
N VAL A 256 12.10 -20.49 4.06
CA VAL A 256 11.96 -20.44 2.58
C VAL A 256 10.95 -21.48 2.07
N GLU A 257 10.78 -22.60 2.79
CA GLU A 257 9.85 -23.68 2.45
C GLU A 257 8.36 -23.26 2.46
N ASP A 258 7.98 -22.26 3.27
CA ASP A 258 6.59 -21.77 3.41
C ASP A 258 6.39 -20.31 2.93
N ALA A 259 7.46 -19.68 2.43
CA ALA A 259 7.45 -18.27 2.09
C ALA A 259 6.88 -18.02 0.67
N GLY A 260 6.07 -16.98 0.52
CA GLY A 260 5.50 -16.58 -0.77
C GLY A 260 6.53 -16.02 -1.75
N PRO A 261 6.17 -15.91 -3.04
CA PRO A 261 7.11 -15.53 -4.09
C PRO A 261 7.47 -14.04 -4.04
N LEU A 262 8.75 -13.72 -4.16
CA LEU A 262 9.31 -12.37 -4.17
C LEU A 262 8.86 -11.53 -5.37
N VAL A 263 8.40 -12.17 -6.46
CA VAL A 263 7.90 -11.44 -7.64
C VAL A 263 6.79 -10.43 -7.30
N SER A 264 6.07 -10.65 -6.20
CA SER A 264 5.01 -9.76 -5.71
C SER A 264 5.54 -8.38 -5.29
N VAL A 265 6.73 -8.29 -4.69
CA VAL A 265 7.31 -6.99 -4.28
C VAL A 265 7.85 -6.19 -5.47
N ALA A 266 8.12 -6.83 -6.61
CA ALA A 266 8.53 -6.14 -7.83
C ALA A 266 7.42 -5.22 -8.40
N ALA A 267 6.15 -5.53 -8.14
CA ALA A 267 5.05 -4.66 -8.51
C ALA A 267 5.09 -3.34 -7.71
N ILE A 268 5.28 -3.44 -6.39
CA ILE A 268 5.44 -2.27 -5.50
C ILE A 268 6.60 -1.40 -5.99
N PHE A 269 7.75 -2.02 -6.29
CA PHE A 269 8.92 -1.30 -6.78
C PHE A 269 8.64 -0.52 -8.07
N ARG A 270 7.95 -1.13 -9.04
CA ARG A 270 7.56 -0.47 -10.29
C ARG A 270 6.62 0.71 -10.03
N ASP A 271 5.62 0.53 -9.18
CA ASP A 271 4.67 1.59 -8.83
C ASP A 271 5.37 2.78 -8.15
N CYS A 272 6.37 2.50 -7.28
CA CYS A 272 7.21 3.54 -6.69
C CYS A 272 8.03 4.30 -7.74
N LEU A 273 8.65 3.60 -8.70
CA LEU A 273 9.36 4.25 -9.81
C LEU A 273 8.43 5.14 -10.65
N GLY A 274 7.24 4.63 -11.01
CA GLY A 274 6.24 5.41 -11.74
C GLY A 274 5.88 6.69 -11.02
N THR A 275 5.59 6.58 -9.72
CA THR A 275 5.25 7.72 -8.85
C THR A 275 6.36 8.78 -8.83
N MET A 276 7.63 8.36 -8.70
CA MET A 276 8.76 9.28 -8.68
C MET A 276 8.94 9.99 -10.03
N LEU A 277 8.87 9.24 -11.14
CA LEU A 277 9.05 9.75 -12.49
C LEU A 277 7.94 10.71 -12.91
N GLU A 278 6.69 10.45 -12.51
CA GLU A 278 5.54 11.31 -12.80
C GLU A 278 5.61 12.64 -12.04
N THR A 279 6.16 12.64 -10.83
CA THR A 279 6.12 13.81 -9.94
C THR A 279 7.39 14.68 -10.01
N ARG A 280 8.58 14.07 -9.99
CA ARG A 280 9.88 14.76 -9.99
C ARG A 280 10.88 14.03 -10.88
N TYR A 281 10.67 14.10 -12.20
CA TYR A 281 11.46 13.34 -13.17
C TYR A 281 12.98 13.51 -13.02
N GLU A 282 13.51 14.74 -12.98
CA GLU A 282 14.96 14.98 -12.92
C GLU A 282 15.59 14.40 -11.65
N ASP A 283 14.98 14.63 -10.48
CA ASP A 283 15.43 14.07 -9.21
C ASP A 283 15.32 12.54 -9.20
N ALA A 284 14.25 12.00 -9.79
CA ALA A 284 14.01 10.57 -9.89
C ALA A 284 15.09 9.87 -10.73
N ILE A 285 15.52 10.45 -11.86
CA ILE A 285 16.59 9.88 -12.69
C ILE A 285 17.90 9.77 -11.90
N VAL A 286 18.29 10.83 -11.19
CA VAL A 286 19.51 10.83 -10.36
C VAL A 286 19.42 9.79 -9.24
N PHE A 287 18.26 9.68 -8.59
CA PHE A 287 18.03 8.68 -7.56
C PHE A 287 18.07 7.25 -8.12
N ILE A 288 17.43 7.00 -9.26
CA ILE A 288 17.43 5.68 -9.90
C ILE A 288 18.85 5.26 -10.26
N GLU A 289 19.65 6.16 -10.83
CA GLU A 289 21.03 5.87 -11.22
C GLU A 289 21.89 5.48 -10.02
N HIS A 290 21.88 6.31 -8.96
CA HIS A 290 22.81 6.15 -7.83
C HIS A 290 22.29 5.24 -6.72
N ALA A 291 21.02 5.37 -6.33
CA ALA A 291 20.47 4.67 -5.17
C ALA A 291 19.88 3.30 -5.51
N LEU A 292 19.52 3.06 -6.78
CA LEU A 292 18.86 1.81 -7.19
C LEU A 292 19.70 0.97 -8.16
N LEU A 293 20.14 1.54 -9.28
CA LEU A 293 20.80 0.78 -10.34
C LEU A 293 22.20 0.29 -9.94
N GLU A 294 23.01 1.13 -9.29
CA GLU A 294 24.35 0.75 -8.83
C GLU A 294 24.31 -0.40 -7.80
N PRO A 295 23.47 -0.37 -6.74
CA PRO A 295 23.37 -1.50 -5.82
C PRO A 295 22.73 -2.74 -6.45
N LEU A 296 21.78 -2.60 -7.38
CA LEU A 296 21.25 -3.72 -8.17
C LEU A 296 22.32 -4.38 -9.03
N SER A 297 23.21 -3.59 -9.65
CA SER A 297 24.36 -4.10 -10.41
C SER A 297 25.29 -4.93 -9.53
N CYS A 298 25.56 -4.45 -8.32
CA CYS A 298 26.36 -5.16 -7.33
C CYS A 298 25.68 -6.47 -6.89
N LEU A 299 24.37 -6.43 -6.65
CA LEU A 299 23.57 -7.61 -6.29
C LEU A 299 23.57 -8.67 -7.40
N LEU A 300 23.34 -8.29 -8.66
CA LEU A 300 23.36 -9.22 -9.79
C LEU A 300 24.71 -9.91 -9.93
N ARG A 301 25.81 -9.16 -9.79
CA ARG A 301 27.15 -9.75 -9.80
C ARG A 301 27.33 -10.79 -8.70
N ARG A 302 26.81 -10.51 -7.50
CA ARG A 302 26.84 -11.44 -6.37
C ARG A 302 26.00 -12.69 -6.63
N LEU A 303 24.80 -12.54 -7.18
CA LEU A 303 23.91 -13.65 -7.50
C LEU A 303 24.50 -14.57 -8.58
N ILE A 304 25.22 -14.01 -9.55
CA ILE A 304 25.98 -14.80 -10.53
C ILE A 304 27.04 -15.67 -9.83
N GLU A 305 27.80 -15.12 -8.88
CA GLU A 305 28.78 -15.88 -8.08
C GLU A 305 28.09 -17.02 -7.31
N CYS A 306 26.98 -16.72 -6.63
CA CYS A 306 26.20 -17.71 -5.89
C CYS A 306 25.63 -18.81 -6.80
N ALA A 307 25.14 -18.46 -7.99
CA ALA A 307 24.63 -19.42 -8.97
C ALA A 307 25.75 -20.32 -9.52
N PHE A 308 26.99 -19.81 -9.65
CA PHE A 308 28.14 -20.65 -9.98
C PHE A 308 28.50 -21.62 -8.85
N GLU A 309 28.40 -21.18 -7.59
CA GLU A 309 28.66 -22.02 -6.42
C GLU A 309 27.57 -23.10 -6.22
N ALA A 310 26.30 -22.78 -6.52
CA ALA A 310 25.14 -23.65 -6.34
C ALA A 310 24.14 -23.55 -7.51
N PRO A 311 24.41 -24.17 -8.67
CA PRO A 311 23.62 -24.00 -9.91
C PRO A 311 22.21 -24.62 -9.89
N GLY A 312 21.85 -25.32 -8.82
CA GLY A 312 20.51 -25.89 -8.62
C GLY A 312 19.72 -25.22 -7.50
N ASP A 313 20.21 -24.11 -6.96
CA ASP A 313 19.54 -23.38 -5.88
C ASP A 313 18.37 -22.55 -6.44
N GLU A 314 17.15 -23.03 -6.20
CA GLU A 314 15.91 -22.38 -6.65
C GLU A 314 15.71 -20.99 -6.01
N HIS A 315 16.23 -20.78 -4.80
CA HIS A 315 16.13 -19.50 -4.10
C HIS A 315 17.06 -18.45 -4.72
N VAL A 316 18.30 -18.83 -5.05
CA VAL A 316 19.22 -17.95 -5.79
C VAL A 316 18.64 -17.60 -7.17
N ALA A 317 18.00 -18.57 -7.84
CA ALA A 317 17.34 -18.33 -9.13
C ALA A 317 16.14 -17.37 -9.02
N GLU A 318 15.36 -17.44 -7.94
CA GLU A 318 14.27 -16.49 -7.67
C GLU A 318 14.83 -15.07 -7.44
N LEU A 319 15.84 -14.93 -6.59
CA LEU A 319 16.50 -13.65 -6.32
C LEU A 319 17.09 -13.02 -7.59
N ASP A 320 17.77 -13.82 -8.42
CA ASP A 320 18.34 -13.38 -9.70
C ASP A 320 17.26 -12.87 -10.65
N ARG A 321 16.16 -13.62 -10.76
CA ARG A 321 15.02 -13.23 -11.58
C ARG A 321 14.43 -11.89 -11.12
N VAL A 322 14.18 -11.74 -9.82
CA VAL A 322 13.58 -10.50 -9.28
C VAL A 322 14.55 -9.33 -9.42
N ALA A 323 15.82 -9.51 -9.04
CA ALA A 323 16.85 -8.47 -9.18
C ALA A 323 17.01 -8.01 -10.64
N THR A 324 16.99 -8.96 -11.59
CA THR A 324 17.04 -8.66 -13.03
C THR A 324 15.82 -7.87 -13.47
N MET A 325 14.62 -8.26 -13.01
CA MET A 325 13.40 -7.49 -13.30
C MET A 325 13.48 -6.06 -12.76
N LEU A 326 13.99 -5.84 -11.54
CA LEU A 326 14.14 -4.50 -10.98
C LEU A 326 15.17 -3.69 -11.76
N PHE A 327 16.30 -4.31 -12.12
CA PHE A 327 17.35 -3.69 -12.93
C PHE A 327 16.82 -3.24 -14.29
N ASP A 328 16.11 -4.12 -15.01
CA ASP A 328 15.53 -3.81 -16.32
C ASP A 328 14.54 -2.64 -16.26
N VAL A 329 13.76 -2.56 -15.18
CA VAL A 329 12.79 -1.46 -15.00
C VAL A 329 13.54 -0.14 -14.71
N CYS A 330 14.58 -0.16 -13.88
CA CYS A 330 15.44 1.01 -13.66
C CYS A 330 16.13 1.47 -14.96
N ASP A 331 16.72 0.55 -15.72
CA ASP A 331 17.39 0.86 -16.99
C ASP A 331 16.42 1.45 -18.01
N LYS A 332 15.21 0.89 -18.13
CA LYS A 332 14.13 1.46 -18.97
C LYS A 332 13.76 2.87 -18.55
N ALA A 333 13.61 3.12 -17.24
CA ALA A 333 13.29 4.45 -16.72
C ALA A 333 14.37 5.48 -17.11
N LEU A 334 15.65 5.13 -16.96
CA LEU A 334 16.79 5.97 -17.35
C LEU A 334 16.85 6.24 -18.85
N GLN A 335 16.43 5.27 -19.66
CA GLN A 335 16.35 5.40 -21.12
C GLN A 335 15.09 6.15 -21.60
N GLY A 336 14.20 6.57 -20.70
CA GLY A 336 12.93 7.21 -21.03
C GLY A 336 11.91 6.28 -21.70
N GLN A 337 12.04 4.97 -21.48
CA GLN A 337 11.11 3.95 -21.97
C GLN A 337 9.95 3.76 -20.98
N PRO A 338 8.76 3.34 -21.45
CA PRO A 338 7.65 2.98 -20.57
C PRO A 338 8.02 1.78 -19.69
N ILE A 339 7.69 1.88 -18.40
CA ILE A 339 8.00 0.87 -17.35
C ILE A 339 6.82 -0.02 -16.98
#